data_AF-A0A660VPB1-F1
#
_entry.id   AF-A0A660VPB1-F1
#
_cell.length_a   1.000
_cell.length_b   1.000
_cell.length_c   1.000
_cell.angle_alpha   90.00
_cell.angle_beta   90.00
_cell.angle_gamma   90.00
#
_symmetry.space_group_name_H-M   'P 1'
#
loop_
_entity.id
_entity.type
_entity.pdbx_description
1 polymer ?
#
loop_
_entity_poly.entity_id
_entity_poly.type
_entity_poly.pdbx_seq_one_letter_code
_entity_poly.pdbx_strand_id
1 'polypeptide(L)'
;MRMEGDLLEVLHLCAQRRLGELAQDAVSWRHDAAVCVVVASNGYPDKYETGFKIKGLQQAEKMEDVVVFHAGTRLEGTDVVTAGGRVLGVTARAPTLHEARNKAYEAVKSINFKAMRYRTDIALRALSL
;
A
#
# COMPACT_ATOMS: atom_id res chain seq x y z
N MET A 1 3.12 8.24 2.63
CA MET A 1 2.24 8.97 1.68
C MET A 1 1.60 10.22 2.26
N ARG A 2 1.45 10.37 3.59
CA ARG A 2 0.85 11.58 4.20
C ARG A 2 1.82 12.47 4.99
N MET A 3 2.97 11.95 5.39
CA MET A 3 4.01 12.76 6.05
C MET A 3 4.56 13.76 5.04
N GLU A 4 4.69 15.03 5.44
CA GLU A 4 5.25 16.11 4.61
C GLU A 4 6.74 16.34 4.86
N GLY A 5 7.26 15.90 6.02
CA GLY A 5 8.68 15.98 6.34
C GLY A 5 9.56 14.92 5.67
N ASP A 6 10.87 15.07 5.85
CA ASP A 6 11.87 14.11 5.35
C ASP A 6 12.02 12.93 6.33
N LEU A 7 11.53 11.76 5.90
CA LEU A 7 11.67 10.54 6.68
C LEU A 7 13.13 10.15 6.91
N LEU A 8 14.04 10.46 5.97
CA LEU A 8 15.46 10.13 6.10
C LEU A 8 16.10 10.90 7.24
N GLU A 9 15.83 12.20 7.35
CA GLU A 9 16.34 13.05 8.44
C GLU A 9 15.91 12.52 9.81
N VAL A 10 14.61 12.22 9.96
CA VAL A 10 14.06 11.67 11.22
C VAL A 10 14.76 10.36 11.58
N LEU A 11 14.88 9.44 10.62
CA LEU A 11 15.55 8.14 10.85
C LEU A 11 17.04 8.30 11.17
N HIS A 12 17.73 9.24 10.51
CA HIS A 12 19.14 9.52 10.71
C HIS A 12 19.42 10.05 12.12
N LEU A 13 18.67 11.07 12.55
CA LEU A 13 18.80 11.65 13.90
C LEU A 13 18.40 10.64 14.99
N CYS A 14 17.40 9.79 14.74
CA CYS A 14 17.07 8.66 15.60
C CYS A 14 18.27 7.71 15.77
N ALA A 15 18.87 7.27 14.66
CA ALA A 15 20.00 6.34 14.67
C ALA A 15 21.22 6.90 15.41
N GLN A 16 21.41 8.22 15.37
CA GLN A 16 22.49 8.92 16.06
C GLN A 16 22.17 9.33 17.51
N ARG A 17 20.97 9.03 18.01
CA ARG A 17 20.48 9.50 19.32
C ARG A 17 20.46 11.04 19.46
N ARG A 18 20.28 11.72 18.33
CA ARG A 18 20.23 13.19 18.19
C ARG A 18 18.82 13.68 17.84
N LEU A 19 17.79 12.89 18.12
CA LEU A 19 16.41 13.24 17.78
C LEU A 19 15.96 14.59 18.38
N GLY A 20 16.55 15.01 19.51
CA GLY A 20 16.29 16.34 20.10
C GLY A 20 16.74 17.53 19.26
N GLU A 21 17.54 17.31 18.21
CA GLU A 21 17.95 18.34 17.24
C GLU A 21 16.96 18.52 16.09
N LEU A 22 15.96 17.64 15.98
CA LEU A 22 14.96 17.71 14.92
C LEU A 22 14.10 18.98 15.10
N ALA A 23 13.85 19.70 14.01
CA ALA A 23 12.93 20.83 14.02
C ALA A 23 11.51 20.40 14.44
N GLN A 24 10.81 21.25 15.19
CA GLN A 24 9.52 20.90 15.79
C GLN A 24 8.43 20.50 14.77
N ASP A 25 8.51 21.06 13.56
CA ASP A 25 7.57 20.85 12.46
C ASP A 25 8.05 19.82 11.41
N ALA A 26 9.23 19.22 11.62
CA ALA A 26 9.80 18.23 10.70
C ALA A 26 8.97 16.94 10.60
N VAL A 27 8.07 16.67 11.56
CA VAL A 27 7.07 15.60 11.47
C VAL A 27 5.68 16.21 11.40
N SER A 28 5.29 16.58 10.18
CA SER A 28 3.97 17.12 9.84
C SER A 28 3.22 16.19 8.90
N TRP A 29 1.88 16.33 8.87
CA TRP A 29 0.99 15.43 8.15
C TRP A 29 -0.02 16.22 7.32
N ARG A 30 -0.23 15.77 6.08
CA ARG A 30 -1.32 16.24 5.22
C ARG A 30 -2.68 15.98 5.86
N HIS A 31 -3.62 16.89 5.65
CA HIS A 31 -5.02 16.77 6.14
C HIS A 31 -5.87 15.73 5.39
N ASP A 32 -5.40 15.27 4.23
CA ASP A 32 -6.06 14.22 3.43
C ASP A 32 -6.11 12.86 4.16
N ALA A 33 -6.71 11.86 3.52
CA ALA A 33 -6.74 10.49 4.04
C ALA A 33 -5.96 9.54 3.13
N ALA A 34 -5.50 8.42 3.70
CA ALA A 34 -4.89 7.33 2.95
C ALA A 34 -5.47 5.98 3.40
N VAL A 35 -5.77 5.09 2.45
CA VAL A 35 -6.28 3.74 2.70
C VAL A 35 -5.43 2.73 1.96
N CYS A 36 -4.93 1.72 2.67
CA CYS A 36 -4.16 0.61 2.11
C CYS A 36 -4.99 -0.68 2.16
N VAL A 37 -5.19 -1.31 1.00
CA VAL A 37 -5.78 -2.64 0.88
C VAL A 37 -4.66 -3.64 0.60
N VAL A 38 -4.51 -4.62 1.49
CA VAL A 38 -3.60 -5.74 1.26
C VAL A 38 -4.26 -6.75 0.33
N VAL A 39 -3.54 -7.11 -0.71
CA VAL A 39 -3.89 -8.17 -1.65
C VAL A 39 -3.01 -9.39 -1.34
N ALA A 40 -3.64 -10.55 -1.18
CA ALA A 40 -3.01 -11.78 -0.71
C ALA A 40 -3.25 -12.97 -1.64
N SER A 41 -2.35 -13.95 -1.59
CA SER A 41 -2.51 -15.26 -2.21
C SER A 41 -3.57 -16.08 -1.48
N ASN A 42 -4.46 -16.76 -2.20
CA ASN A 42 -5.46 -17.62 -1.58
C ASN A 42 -4.82 -18.72 -0.73
N GLY A 43 -5.34 -18.89 0.49
CA GLY A 43 -4.80 -19.82 1.48
C GLY A 43 -4.02 -19.13 2.61
N TYR A 44 -3.53 -17.90 2.42
CA TYR A 44 -2.95 -17.10 3.50
C TYR A 44 -3.97 -16.88 4.64
N PRO A 45 -3.60 -17.04 5.93
CA PRO A 45 -2.24 -17.17 6.48
C PRO A 45 -1.64 -18.59 6.48
N ASP A 46 -2.40 -19.60 6.04
CA ASP A 46 -1.97 -21.00 5.96
C ASP A 46 -1.20 -21.29 4.65
N LYS A 47 -1.33 -22.50 4.10
CA LYS A 47 -0.66 -22.89 2.85
C LYS A 47 -1.26 -22.17 1.65
N TYR A 48 -0.40 -21.57 0.83
CA TYR A 48 -0.74 -20.91 -0.42
C TYR A 48 0.24 -21.29 -1.54
N GLU A 49 -0.19 -21.14 -2.79
CA GLU A 49 0.66 -21.31 -3.97
C GLU A 49 1.32 -19.97 -4.36
N THR A 50 2.49 -20.03 -4.99
CA THR A 50 3.22 -18.86 -5.51
C THR A 50 3.59 -19.05 -6.99
N GLY A 51 4.13 -18.01 -7.64
CA GLY A 51 4.55 -18.06 -9.05
C GLY A 51 3.46 -17.62 -10.02
N PHE A 52 2.38 -16.98 -9.54
CA PHE A 52 1.33 -16.50 -10.43
C PHE A 52 1.66 -15.12 -10.96
N LYS A 53 1.64 -14.98 -12.29
CA LYS A 53 1.78 -13.70 -12.98
C LYS A 53 0.76 -12.68 -12.48
N ILE A 54 1.26 -11.53 -12.06
CA ILE A 54 0.49 -10.37 -11.64
C ILE A 54 0.26 -9.48 -12.85
N LYS A 55 -1.00 -9.27 -13.20
CA LYS A 55 -1.43 -8.36 -14.28
C LYS A 55 -1.99 -7.09 -13.66
N GLY A 56 -1.98 -5.99 -14.42
CA GLY A 56 -2.66 -4.75 -14.02
C GLY A 56 -1.82 -3.74 -13.23
N LEU A 57 -0.57 -4.07 -12.88
CA LEU A 57 0.30 -3.19 -12.08
C LEU A 57 0.48 -1.81 -12.72
N GLN A 58 0.82 -1.78 -14.01
CA GLN A 58 0.99 -0.53 -14.76
C GLN A 58 -0.30 0.30 -14.85
N GLN A 59 -1.47 -0.34 -14.88
CA GLN A 59 -2.75 0.37 -14.90
C GLN A 59 -3.03 1.01 -13.53
N ALA A 60 -2.80 0.27 -12.44
CA ALA A 60 -2.95 0.78 -11.09
C ALA A 60 -1.98 1.94 -10.79
N GLU A 61 -0.71 1.82 -11.20
CA GLU A 61 0.31 2.85 -10.96
C GLU A 61 0.11 4.14 -11.76
N LYS A 62 -0.68 4.09 -12.85
CA LYS A 62 -1.07 5.29 -13.60
C LYS A 62 -2.19 6.07 -12.93
N MET A 63 -2.86 5.51 -11.92
CA MET A 63 -3.91 6.21 -11.20
C MET A 63 -3.29 7.26 -10.27
N GLU A 64 -3.79 8.49 -10.34
CA GLU A 64 -3.31 9.58 -9.51
C GLU A 64 -3.51 9.29 -8.01
N ASP A 65 -2.48 9.57 -7.22
CA ASP A 65 -2.43 9.32 -5.77
C ASP A 65 -2.60 7.86 -5.36
N VAL A 66 -2.28 6.92 -6.25
CA VAL A 66 -2.20 5.49 -5.96
C VAL A 66 -0.74 5.04 -5.96
N VAL A 67 -0.37 4.25 -4.97
CA VAL A 67 0.93 3.57 -4.90
C VAL A 67 0.70 2.09 -4.65
N VAL A 68 1.34 1.25 -5.47
CA VAL A 68 1.36 -0.20 -5.30
C VAL A 68 2.67 -0.60 -4.63
N PHE A 69 2.60 -0.96 -3.35
CA PHE A 69 3.76 -1.46 -2.62
C PHE A 69 3.90 -2.97 -2.80
N HIS A 70 5.04 -3.39 -3.34
CA HIS A 70 5.40 -4.79 -3.47
C HIS A 70 5.79 -5.39 -2.11
N ALA A 71 5.12 -6.45 -1.68
CA ALA A 71 5.45 -7.18 -0.45
C ALA A 71 6.03 -8.56 -0.79
N GLY A 72 5.17 -9.50 -1.20
CA GLY A 72 5.55 -10.86 -1.58
C GLY A 72 5.51 -11.05 -3.09
N THR A 73 6.44 -10.41 -3.81
CA THR A 73 6.55 -10.52 -5.27
C THR A 73 7.98 -10.79 -5.71
N ARG A 74 8.16 -11.37 -6.89
CA ARG A 74 9.47 -11.56 -7.53
C ARG A 74 9.38 -11.25 -9.02
N LEU A 75 10.49 -10.79 -9.61
CA LEU A 75 10.64 -10.68 -11.06
C LEU A 75 10.98 -12.05 -11.67
N GLU A 76 10.29 -12.42 -12.73
CA GLU A 76 10.52 -13.63 -13.51
C GLU A 76 10.55 -13.24 -15.00
N GLY A 77 11.76 -13.03 -15.53
CA GLY A 77 11.94 -12.39 -16.83
C GLY A 77 11.44 -10.95 -16.81
N THR A 78 10.49 -10.62 -17.67
CA THR A 78 9.81 -9.31 -17.72
C THR A 78 8.54 -9.25 -16.89
N ASP A 79 8.12 -10.37 -16.29
CA ASP A 79 6.89 -10.47 -15.53
C ASP A 79 7.13 -10.35 -14.03
N VAL A 80 6.14 -9.82 -13.32
CA VAL A 80 6.08 -9.89 -11.86
C VAL A 80 5.18 -11.05 -11.46
N VAL A 81 5.63 -11.88 -10.53
CA VAL A 81 4.87 -13.03 -10.01
C VAL A 81 4.68 -12.96 -8.50
N THR A 82 3.65 -13.64 -7.98
CA THR A 82 3.46 -13.82 -6.54
C THR A 82 4.61 -14.63 -5.94
N ALA A 83 5.08 -14.23 -4.77
CA ALA A 83 6.20 -14.86 -4.05
C ALA A 83 6.00 -14.86 -2.52
N GLY A 84 4.77 -14.65 -2.04
CA GLY A 84 4.44 -14.64 -0.62
C GLY A 84 2.94 -14.65 -0.35
N GLY A 85 2.58 -14.75 0.93
CA GLY A 85 1.18 -14.77 1.38
C GLY A 85 0.51 -13.41 1.19
N ARG A 86 1.08 -12.35 1.76
CA ARG A 86 0.73 -10.95 1.43
C ARG A 86 1.55 -10.54 0.21
N VAL A 87 0.88 -10.19 -0.88
CA VAL A 87 1.52 -9.98 -2.18
C VAL A 87 1.76 -8.50 -2.42
N LEU A 88 0.71 -7.67 -2.31
CA LEU A 88 0.76 -6.23 -2.55
C LEU A 88 0.06 -5.46 -1.44
N GLY A 89 0.51 -4.24 -1.18
CA GLY A 89 -0.26 -3.21 -0.49
C GLY A 89 -0.67 -2.12 -1.48
N VAL A 90 -1.94 -2.06 -1.85
CA VAL A 90 -2.45 -1.03 -2.77
C VAL A 90 -2.97 0.12 -1.94
N THR A 91 -2.27 1.26 -1.96
CA THR A 91 -2.61 2.42 -1.14
C THR A 91 -3.04 3.57 -2.01
N ALA A 92 -4.19 4.18 -1.69
CA ALA A 92 -4.63 5.41 -2.33
C ALA A 92 -4.73 6.55 -1.31
N ARG A 93 -4.48 7.78 -1.77
CA ARG A 93 -4.69 9.02 -1.03
C ARG A 93 -5.78 9.85 -1.71
N ALA A 94 -6.59 10.53 -0.91
CA ALA A 94 -7.63 11.44 -1.38
C ALA A 94 -8.04 12.41 -0.26
N PRO A 95 -8.70 13.54 -0.58
CA PRO A 95 -9.16 14.51 0.42
C PRO A 95 -9.95 13.91 1.60
N THR A 96 -10.79 12.90 1.35
CA THR A 96 -11.60 12.25 2.39
C THR A 96 -11.30 10.75 2.53
N LEU A 97 -11.61 10.18 3.71
CA LEU A 97 -11.47 8.74 3.94
C LEU A 97 -12.32 7.90 2.99
N HIS A 98 -13.52 8.38 2.65
CA HIS A 98 -14.44 7.72 1.73
C HIS A 98 -13.85 7.65 0.33
N GLU A 99 -13.34 8.77 -0.18
CA GLU A 99 -12.69 8.85 -1.49
C GLU A 99 -11.42 7.99 -1.54
N ALA A 100 -10.57 8.06 -0.51
CA ALA A 100 -9.33 7.28 -0.46
C ALA A 100 -9.63 5.78 -0.47
N ARG A 101 -10.68 5.36 0.26
CA ARG A 101 -11.17 3.98 0.24
C ARG A 101 -11.64 3.58 -1.17
N ASN A 102 -12.51 4.36 -1.79
CA ASN A 102 -13.05 4.04 -3.11
C ASN A 102 -11.94 3.94 -4.16
N LYS A 103 -11.03 4.92 -4.18
CA LYS A 103 -9.87 4.95 -5.07
C LYS A 103 -8.95 3.74 -4.87
N ALA A 104 -8.69 3.34 -3.62
CA ALA A 104 -7.90 2.14 -3.33
C ALA A 104 -8.56 0.86 -3.91
N TYR A 105 -9.87 0.72 -3.78
CA TYR A 105 -10.59 -0.43 -4.36
C TYR A 105 -10.68 -0.38 -5.88
N GLU A 106 -10.80 0.80 -6.49
CA GLU A 106 -10.70 0.96 -7.95
C GLU A 106 -9.33 0.50 -8.46
N ALA A 107 -8.25 0.89 -7.79
CA ALA A 107 -6.91 0.42 -8.11
C ALA A 107 -6.77 -1.10 -7.94
N VAL A 108 -7.26 -1.67 -6.83
CA VAL A 108 -7.25 -3.13 -6.61
C VAL A 108 -8.00 -3.88 -7.73
N LYS A 109 -9.13 -3.36 -8.22
CA LYS A 109 -9.89 -3.98 -9.33
C LYS A 109 -9.12 -4.06 -10.64
N SER A 110 -8.14 -3.17 -10.85
CA SER A 110 -7.29 -3.21 -12.05
C SER A 110 -6.23 -4.33 -12.00
N ILE A 111 -5.93 -4.85 -10.80
CA ILE A 111 -4.90 -5.86 -10.56
C ILE A 111 -5.54 -7.26 -10.52
N ASN A 112 -4.85 -8.25 -11.08
CA ASN A 112 -5.32 -9.63 -11.03
C ASN A 112 -4.17 -10.65 -11.06
N PHE A 113 -4.33 -11.74 -10.30
CA PHE A 113 -3.53 -12.96 -10.39
C PHE A 113 -4.38 -14.15 -9.91
N LYS A 114 -3.92 -15.39 -10.19
CA LYS A 114 -4.67 -16.60 -9.84
C LYS A 114 -4.97 -16.63 -8.34
N ALA A 115 -6.26 -16.81 -8.03
CA ALA A 115 -6.77 -16.89 -6.66
C ALA A 115 -6.35 -15.70 -5.77
N MET A 116 -6.41 -14.48 -6.33
CA MET A 116 -6.24 -13.25 -5.57
C MET A 116 -7.34 -13.07 -4.52
N ARG A 117 -6.99 -12.67 -3.31
CA ARG A 117 -7.92 -12.35 -2.21
C ARG A 117 -7.60 -11.00 -1.60
N TYR A 118 -8.62 -10.27 -1.20
CA TYR A 118 -8.51 -9.05 -0.39
C TYR A 118 -9.82 -8.82 0.36
N ARG A 119 -9.76 -8.09 1.47
CA ARG A 119 -10.95 -7.65 2.21
C ARG A 119 -11.63 -6.49 1.50
N THR A 120 -12.96 -6.41 1.58
CA THR A 120 -13.77 -5.34 0.97
C THR A 120 -14.28 -4.30 1.98
N ASP A 121 -13.99 -4.49 3.26
CA ASP A 121 -14.46 -3.69 4.39
C ASP A 121 -13.37 -2.81 5.03
N ILE A 122 -12.18 -2.74 4.42
CA ILE A 122 -11.12 -1.82 4.88
C ILE A 122 -11.65 -0.39 4.91
N ALA A 123 -11.39 0.29 6.04
CA ALA A 123 -11.88 1.63 6.41
C ALA A 123 -13.41 1.77 6.57
N LEU A 124 -14.21 0.71 6.35
CA LEU A 124 -15.68 0.83 6.36
C LEU A 124 -16.24 1.25 7.74
N ARG A 125 -15.72 0.67 8.83
CA ARG A 125 -16.17 1.01 10.19
C ARG A 125 -15.90 2.47 10.58
N ALA A 126 -14.84 3.07 10.04
CA ALA A 126 -14.50 4.46 10.31
C ALA A 126 -15.36 5.46 9.51
N LEU A 127 -16.10 4.98 8.51
CA LEU A 127 -17.10 5.77 7.76
C LEU A 127 -18.51 5.69 8.36
N SER A 128 -18.73 4.74 9.27
CA SER A 128 -20.02 4.52 9.93
C SER A 128 -20.07 5.05 11.37
N LEU A 129 -19.00 5.71 11.82
CA LEU A 129 -18.92 6.45 13.09
C LEU A 129 -19.19 7.93 12.82
#